data_AF-A0A6I4MC15-F1
#
_entry.id   AF-A0A6I4MC15-F1
#
_cell.length_a   1.000
_cell.length_b   1.000
_cell.length_c   1.000
_cell.angle_alpha   90.00
_cell.angle_beta   90.00
_cell.angle_gamma   90.00
#
_symmetry.space_group_name_H-M   'P 1'
#
loop_
_entity.id
_entity.type
_entity.pdbx_description
1 polymer ?
#
loop_
_entity_poly.entity_id
_entity_poly.type
_entity_poly.pdbx_seq_one_letter_code
_entity_poly.pdbx_strand_id
1 'polypeptide(L)'
;MTDAAQQTLLHIAERRHWESARDSGVSYTMSTLGRTLDEEGFVHCSSDMGQVDGVLGRFYGAVPRSDLVLLVIDVARLDAPVRHERVGDEVFPHVYGPIPVSAVIGVRSLPGNR
;
A
#
# COMPACT_ATOMS: atom_id res chain seq x y z
N MET A 1 29.22 9.40 -6.75
CA MET A 1 27.76 9.63 -6.86
C MET A 1 27.13 8.59 -5.95
N THR A 2 26.73 8.99 -4.75
CA THR A 2 26.05 8.09 -3.81
C THR A 2 24.71 7.69 -4.42
N ASP A 3 24.54 6.38 -4.62
CA ASP A 3 23.27 5.73 -4.92
C ASP A 3 22.24 6.24 -3.91
N ALA A 4 21.34 7.12 -4.34
CA ALA A 4 20.23 7.53 -3.49
C ALA A 4 19.31 6.31 -3.41
N ALA A 5 19.40 5.57 -2.29
CA ALA A 5 18.60 4.37 -2.07
C ALA A 5 17.13 4.67 -2.41
N GLN A 6 16.58 3.92 -3.37
CA GLN A 6 15.20 4.06 -3.79
C GLN A 6 14.27 3.83 -2.59
N GLN A 7 13.55 4.88 -2.17
CA GLN A 7 12.63 4.79 -1.05
C GLN A 7 11.32 4.17 -1.52
N THR A 8 10.93 3.05 -0.89
CA THR A 8 9.69 2.34 -1.22
C THR A 8 8.74 2.28 -0.05
N LEU A 9 7.44 2.34 -0.34
CA LEU A 9 6.36 2.04 0.58
C LEU A 9 5.70 0.72 0.21
N LEU A 10 5.09 0.07 1.19
CA LEU A 10 4.35 -1.17 1.01
C LEU A 10 2.87 -0.91 1.30
N HIS A 11 1.98 -1.35 0.42
CA HIS A 11 0.52 -1.23 0.63
C HIS A 11 -0.16 -2.57 0.37
N ILE A 12 -0.98 -3.01 1.32
CA ILE A 12 -1.81 -4.21 1.17
C ILE A 12 -3.07 -3.80 0.42
N ALA A 13 -3.28 -4.37 -0.75
CA ALA A 13 -4.44 -4.09 -1.59
C ALA A 13 -5.30 -5.33 -1.77
N GLU A 14 -6.62 -5.14 -1.87
CA GLU A 14 -7.49 -6.14 -2.48
C GLU A 14 -7.09 -6.30 -3.96
N ARG A 15 -6.71 -7.51 -4.36
CA ARG A 15 -6.22 -7.84 -5.71
C ARG A 15 -7.11 -7.28 -6.81
N ARG A 16 -8.42 -7.48 -6.67
CA ARG A 16 -9.44 -7.02 -7.63
C ARG A 16 -9.41 -5.50 -7.85
N HIS A 17 -9.11 -4.72 -6.80
CA HIS A 17 -9.08 -3.26 -6.88
C HIS A 17 -7.80 -2.79 -7.56
N TRP A 18 -6.66 -3.43 -7.24
CA TRP A 18 -5.41 -3.17 -7.92
C TRP A 18 -5.48 -3.51 -9.42
N GLU A 19 -5.98 -4.69 -9.77
CA GLU A 19 -6.09 -5.14 -11.15
C GLU A 19 -7.00 -4.22 -11.97
N SER A 20 -8.14 -3.81 -11.41
CA SER A 20 -9.04 -2.83 -12.07
C SER A 20 -8.33 -1.50 -12.37
N ALA A 21 -7.61 -0.93 -11.40
CA ALA A 21 -6.88 0.33 -11.58
C ALA A 21 -5.78 0.19 -12.65
N ARG A 22 -4.99 -0.89 -12.57
CA ARG A 22 -3.92 -1.19 -13.53
C ARG A 22 -4.47 -1.34 -14.95
N ASP A 23 -5.52 -2.13 -15.12
CA ASP A 23 -6.04 -2.51 -16.44
C ASP A 23 -6.78 -1.35 -17.11
N SER A 24 -7.39 -0.45 -16.33
CA SER A 24 -8.00 0.79 -16.83
C SER A 24 -7.00 1.95 -16.97
N GLY A 25 -5.79 1.83 -16.43
CA GLY A 25 -4.76 2.87 -16.44
C GLY A 25 -5.06 4.07 -15.54
N VAL A 26 -6.04 3.97 -14.64
CA VAL A 26 -6.37 5.02 -13.66
C VAL A 26 -5.59 4.83 -12.38
N SER A 27 -5.36 5.92 -11.65
CA SER A 27 -4.72 5.84 -10.34
C SER A 27 -5.55 5.01 -9.36
N TYR A 28 -4.87 4.26 -8.50
CA TYR A 28 -5.48 3.45 -7.45
C TYR A 28 -5.94 4.32 -6.29
N THR A 29 -7.17 4.10 -5.82
CA THR A 29 -7.87 4.97 -4.86
C THR A 29 -8.45 4.23 -3.65
N MET A 30 -7.99 3.02 -3.34
CA MET A 30 -8.37 2.38 -2.08
C MET A 30 -7.36 2.74 -0.98
N SER A 31 -7.85 2.95 0.23
CA SER A 31 -7.03 3.31 1.39
C SER A 31 -6.61 2.09 2.21
N THR A 32 -7.56 1.19 2.45
CA THR A 32 -7.41 -0.06 3.20
C THR A 32 -8.58 -0.98 2.87
N LEU A 33 -8.74 -2.09 3.61
CA LEU A 33 -9.79 -3.08 3.40
C LEU A 33 -11.19 -2.45 3.34
N GLY A 34 -11.84 -2.54 2.18
CA GLY A 34 -13.20 -2.03 1.98
C GLY A 34 -13.38 -0.51 2.16
N ARG A 35 -12.30 0.27 2.21
CA ARG A 35 -12.33 1.73 2.43
C ARG A 35 -11.57 2.45 1.32
N THR A 36 -12.19 3.46 0.75
CA THR A 36 -11.62 4.29 -0.32
C THR A 36 -10.75 5.42 0.25
N LEU A 37 -9.93 6.01 -0.61
CA LEU A 37 -9.15 7.22 -0.33
C LEU A 37 -10.06 8.39 0.08
N ASP A 38 -11.23 8.53 -0.55
CA ASP A 38 -12.16 9.62 -0.24
C ASP A 38 -12.79 9.48 1.15
N GLU A 39 -12.94 8.25 1.65
CA GLU A 39 -13.48 7.97 2.99
C GLU A 39 -12.44 8.23 4.11
N GLU A 40 -11.17 7.89 3.88
CA GLU A 40 -10.11 7.98 4.90
C GLU A 40 -9.24 9.24 4.80
N GLY A 41 -9.14 9.84 3.60
CA GLY A 41 -8.32 11.02 3.30
C GLY A 41 -6.85 10.74 2.99
N PHE A 42 -6.39 9.50 3.11
CA PHE A 42 -5.04 9.04 2.73
C PHE A 42 -5.03 7.53 2.50
N VAL A 43 -4.00 6.99 1.83
CA VAL A 43 -3.77 5.55 1.68
C VAL A 43 -2.80 5.06 2.76
N HIS A 44 -3.21 4.04 3.51
CA HIS A 44 -2.37 3.42 4.54
C HIS A 44 -1.24 2.63 3.90
N CYS A 45 0.00 2.93 4.27
CA CYS A 45 1.16 2.17 3.84
C CYS A 45 1.97 1.67 5.06
N SER A 46 2.94 0.81 4.79
CA SER A 46 3.92 0.29 5.72
C SER A 46 5.32 0.59 5.19
N SER A 47 6.26 0.85 6.11
CA SER A 47 7.67 1.10 5.78
C SER A 47 8.44 -0.20 5.52
N ASP A 48 8.03 -1.31 6.14
CA ASP A 48 8.70 -2.60 6.03
C ASP A 48 7.74 -3.79 6.19
N MET A 49 8.27 -5.01 6.03
CA MET A 49 7.48 -6.24 6.14
C MET A 49 7.00 -6.55 7.56
N GLY A 50 7.68 -6.08 8.62
CA GLY A 50 7.22 -6.29 9.98
C GLY A 50 5.90 -5.54 10.25
N GLN A 51 5.81 -4.31 9.75
CA GLN A 51 4.57 -3.55 9.75
C GLN A 51 3.48 -4.21 8.89
N VAL A 52 3.83 -4.70 7.70
CA VAL A 52 2.89 -5.44 6.83
C VAL A 52 2.30 -6.64 7.56
N ASP A 53 3.13 -7.46 8.22
CA ASP A 53 2.69 -8.65 8.95
C ASP A 53 1.75 -8.29 10.11
N GLY A 54 2.07 -7.24 10.86
CA GLY A 54 1.22 -6.72 11.94
C GLY A 54 -0.14 -6.23 11.43
N VAL A 55 -0.16 -5.45 10.34
CA VAL A 55 -1.40 -4.95 9.71
C VAL A 55 -2.22 -6.10 9.14
N LEU A 56 -1.58 -7.05 8.46
CA LEU A 56 -2.23 -8.23 7.89
C LEU A 56 -2.91 -9.08 8.96
N GLY A 57 -2.28 -9.26 10.12
CA GLY A 57 -2.83 -10.01 11.24
C GLY A 57 -4.01 -9.31 11.90
N ARG A 58 -3.91 -7.99 12.10
CA ARG A 58 -4.94 -7.20 12.81
C ARG A 58 -6.19 -6.91 11.99
N PHE A 59 -6.03 -6.60 10.69
CA PHE A 59 -7.12 -6.05 9.88
C PHE A 59 -7.55 -6.96 8.73
N TYR A 60 -6.66 -7.82 8.23
CA TYR A 60 -6.90 -8.63 7.03
C TYR A 60 -7.04 -10.14 7.33
N GLY A 61 -7.14 -10.54 8.59
CA GLY A 61 -7.16 -11.95 9.00
C GLY A 61 -8.33 -12.77 8.44
N ALA A 62 -9.44 -12.11 8.10
CA ALA A 62 -10.62 -12.76 7.53
C ALA A 62 -10.64 -12.80 5.99
N VAL A 63 -9.64 -12.21 5.33
CA VAL A 63 -9.58 -12.12 3.86
C VAL A 63 -8.63 -13.21 3.33
N PRO A 64 -9.05 -14.02 2.33
CA PRO A 64 -8.15 -14.99 1.71
C PRO A 64 -6.89 -14.30 1.18
N ARG A 65 -5.71 -14.87 1.47
CA ARG A 65 -4.43 -14.29 0.98
C ARG A 65 -4.33 -14.27 -0.55
N SER A 66 -5.06 -15.15 -1.24
CA SER A 66 -5.20 -15.13 -2.70
C SER A 66 -5.83 -13.84 -3.21
N ASP A 67 -6.69 -13.22 -2.41
CA ASP A 67 -7.47 -12.04 -2.78
C ASP A 67 -6.74 -10.75 -2.41
N LEU A 68 -5.54 -10.87 -1.86
CA LEU A 68 -4.68 -9.76 -1.48
C LEU A 68 -3.39 -9.76 -2.31
N VAL A 69 -2.83 -8.57 -2.49
CA VAL A 69 -1.49 -8.34 -3.02
C VAL A 69 -0.76 -7.31 -2.18
N LEU A 70 0.55 -7.37 -2.19
CA LEU A 70 1.40 -6.31 -1.64
C LEU A 70 1.95 -5.46 -2.79
N LEU A 71 1.54 -4.20 -2.84
CA LEU A 71 2.06 -3.21 -3.77
C LEU A 71 3.36 -2.64 -3.21
N VAL A 72 4.40 -2.59 -4.04
CA VAL A 72 5.67 -1.92 -3.76
C VAL A 72 5.67 -0.61 -4.53
N ILE A 73 5.63 0.50 -3.80
CA ILE A 73 5.40 1.84 -4.34
C ILE A 73 6.71 2.63 -4.27
N ASP A 74 7.16 3.19 -5.38
CA ASP A 74 8.29 4.11 -5.47
C ASP A 74 7.84 5.52 -5.04
N VAL A 75 8.39 6.02 -3.92
CA VAL A 75 8.02 7.32 -3.37
C VAL A 75 8.33 8.46 -4.35
N ALA A 76 9.38 8.32 -5.16
CA ALA A 76 9.78 9.36 -6.12
C ALA A 76 8.80 9.51 -7.29
N ARG A 77 7.85 8.58 -7.44
CA ARG A 77 6.83 8.59 -8.50
C ARG A 77 5.43 8.94 -7.99
N LEU A 78 5.32 9.30 -6.72
CA LEU A 78 4.06 9.79 -6.15
C LEU A 78 3.89 11.28 -6.44
N ASP A 79 2.70 11.64 -6.91
CA ASP A 79 2.30 13.05 -7.06
C ASP A 79 1.79 13.64 -5.73
N ALA A 80 1.51 12.78 -4.75
CA ALA A 80 0.93 13.12 -3.46
C ALA A 80 1.97 13.09 -2.33
N PRO A 81 1.80 13.94 -1.29
CA PRO A 81 2.74 13.96 -0.18
C PRO A 81 2.61 12.70 0.67
N VAL A 82 3.77 12.20 1.12
CA VAL A 82 3.87 11.13 2.12
C VAL A 82 4.09 11.75 3.49
N ARG A 83 3.29 11.38 4.48
CA ARG A 83 3.53 11.74 5.88
C ARG A 83 3.78 10.49 6.71
N HIS A 84 4.73 10.59 7.63
CA HIS A 84 5.03 9.52 8.58
C HIS A 84 4.40 9.90 9.92
N GLU A 85 3.35 9.20 10.29
CA GLU A 85 2.50 9.55 11.43
C GLU A 85 2.49 8.44 12.47
N ARG A 86 2.42 8.82 13.74
CA ARG A 86 2.44 7.87 14.85
C ARG A 86 1.07 7.25 15.05
N VAL A 87 1.01 5.92 15.04
CA VAL A 87 -0.18 5.11 15.33
C VAL A 87 0.18 4.14 16.46
N GLY A 88 -0.25 4.46 17.68
CA GLY A 88 0.25 3.77 18.87
C GLY A 88 1.75 4.03 19.08
N ASP A 89 2.54 2.96 19.18
CA ASP A 89 3.98 3.03 19.42
C ASP A 89 4.82 3.00 18.12
N GLU A 90 4.17 2.85 16.97
CA GLU A 90 4.82 2.74 15.67
C GLU A 90 4.54 3.97 14.79
N VAL A 91 5.36 4.18 13.75
CA VAL A 91 5.20 5.25 12.77
C VAL A 91 4.89 4.64 11.41
N PHE A 92 3.75 5.00 10.83
CA PHE A 92 3.30 4.50 9.54
C PHE A 92 3.33 5.60 8.47
N PRO A 93 3.75 5.28 7.24
CA PRO A 93 3.63 6.18 6.11
C PRO A 93 2.19 6.22 5.57
N HIS A 94 1.69 7.42 5.31
CA HIS A 94 0.40 7.68 4.70
C HIS A 94 0.58 8.52 3.42
N VAL A 95 -0.03 8.09 2.31
CA VAL A 95 -0.01 8.82 1.04
C VAL A 95 -1.30 9.63 0.90
N TYR A 96 -1.20 10.95 0.87
CA TYR A 96 -2.37 11.86 0.84
C TYR A 96 -2.84 12.14 -0.59
N GLY A 97 -3.16 11.08 -1.30
CA GLY A 97 -3.65 11.16 -2.67
C GLY A 97 -3.68 9.81 -3.36
N PRO A 98 -4.19 9.77 -4.60
CA PRO A 98 -4.28 8.54 -5.37
C PRO A 98 -2.88 8.06 -5.74
N ILE A 99 -2.69 6.74 -5.86
CA ILE A 99 -1.41 6.14 -6.23
C ILE A 99 -1.39 5.92 -7.74
N PRO A 100 -0.51 6.60 -8.51
CA PRO A 100 -0.35 6.31 -9.93
C PRO A 100 0.07 4.86 -10.14
N VAL A 101 -0.50 4.18 -11.15
CA VAL A 101 -0.10 2.81 -11.50
C VAL A 101 1.40 2.72 -11.80
N SER A 102 1.97 3.76 -12.40
CA SER A 102 3.40 3.89 -12.69
C SER A 102 4.30 4.00 -11.45
N ALA A 103 3.73 4.39 -10.30
CA ALA A 103 4.42 4.43 -9.02
C ALA A 103 4.55 3.05 -8.38
N VAL A 104 3.70 2.08 -8.77
CA VAL A 104 3.80 0.69 -8.32
C VAL A 104 4.86 -0.03 -9.15
N ILE A 105 6.03 -0.24 -8.56
CA ILE A 105 7.20 -0.86 -9.20
C ILE A 105 7.30 -2.37 -8.94
N GLY A 106 6.41 -2.90 -8.11
CA GLY A 106 6.35 -4.34 -7.83
C GLY A 106 5.01 -4.74 -7.23
N VAL A 107 4.59 -5.96 -7.53
CA VAL A 107 3.40 -6.58 -6.96
C VAL A 107 3.79 -7.96 -6.46
N ARG A 108 3.60 -8.21 -5.18
CA ARG A 108 3.98 -9.48 -4.54
C ARG A 108 2.74 -10.20 -4.03
N SER A 109 2.75 -11.52 -4.16
CA SER A 109 1.79 -12.37 -3.45
C SER A 109 2.13 -12.35 -1.96
N LEU A 110 1.10 -12.31 -1.12
CA LEU A 110 1.26 -12.48 0.32
C LEU A 110 1.25 -13.98 0.63
N PRO A 111 2.27 -14.53 1.30
CA PRO A 111 2.30 -15.95 1.63
C PRO A 111 1.07 -16.33 2.47
N GLY A 112 0.51 -17.51 2.20
CA GLY A 112 -0.65 -18.02 2.90
C GLY A 112 -0.39 -18.13 4.41
N ASN A 113 -1.41 -17.82 5.22
CA ASN A 113 -1.42 -18.32 6.59
C ASN A 113 -1.56 -19.84 6.49
N ARG A 114 -0.61 -20.58 7.05
CA ARG A 114 -0.68 -22.03 7.15
C ARG A 114 -1.65 -22.45 8.25
#